data_AF-A0A5M9RB95-F1
#
_entry.id   AF-A0A5M9RB95-F1
#
_cell.length_a   1.000
_cell.length_b   1.000
_cell.length_c   1.000
_cell.angle_alpha   90.00
_cell.angle_beta   90.00
_cell.angle_gamma   90.00
#
_symmetry.space_group_name_H-M   'P 1'
#
loop_
_entity.id
_entity.type
_entity.pdbx_description
1 polymer ?
#
loop_
_entity_poly.entity_id
_entity_poly.type
_entity_poly.pdbx_seq_one_letter_code
_entity_poly.pdbx_strand_id
1 'polypeptide(L)'
;MKTSKIIFLTLLSLNITYVKNATSAEKQERFSLSEVCKAGLSTVYGRDIDIMESQSVSDKISRIKYIRNQDGKSFSYLCRKETLSRLSIFDENLTDARWYGADLADSQIFFSTTNDVLTIKDVNNGEVLKTNIYTKNDFIPMTKKTKEDAGGINNWLNKYGHEKSKEWRVKYIESIQTMNKPVNVYMLRFNTSDKKLLTLPNADKDSTAYDKNILRITKWQDFFCTQELRSYMIENKIDMIHSEISSNKKMQFIATCLLNK
;
A
#
# COMPACT_ATOMS: atom_id res chain seq x y z
N MET A 1 -72.54 -0.06 52.51
CA MET A 1 -71.96 -1.43 52.61
C MET A 1 -71.27 -1.72 51.28
N LYS A 2 -69.92 -1.67 51.24
CA LYS A 2 -68.98 -2.82 51.14
C LYS A 2 -69.19 -3.63 49.84
N THR A 3 -68.22 -3.93 48.96
CA THR A 3 -66.73 -3.87 48.96
C THR A 3 -66.22 -4.36 47.58
N SER A 4 -64.91 -4.17 47.34
CA SER A 4 -64.01 -4.94 46.42
C SER A 4 -63.96 -4.47 44.95
N LYS A 5 -62.80 -4.29 44.28
CA LYS A 5 -61.45 -4.87 44.48
C LYS A 5 -60.35 -3.82 44.30
N ILE A 6 -59.34 -3.91 45.16
CA ILE A 6 -58.04 -3.25 45.09
C ILE A 6 -57.11 -4.13 44.25
N ILE A 7 -56.44 -3.57 43.24
CA ILE A 7 -55.32 -4.22 42.56
C ILE A 7 -54.02 -3.65 43.15
N PHE A 8 -53.20 -4.55 43.68
CA PHE A 8 -51.88 -4.28 44.24
C PHE A 8 -50.91 -3.82 43.15
N LEU A 9 -50.35 -2.62 43.30
CA LEU A 9 -49.09 -2.23 42.66
C LEU A 9 -47.94 -2.91 43.39
N THR A 10 -47.18 -3.76 42.71
CA THR A 10 -45.82 -4.11 43.13
C THR A 10 -44.83 -3.21 42.40
N LEU A 11 -44.18 -2.32 43.16
CA LEU A 11 -42.97 -1.62 42.78
C LEU A 11 -41.87 -2.63 42.42
N LEU A 12 -41.29 -2.52 41.22
CA LEU A 12 -39.94 -3.01 40.98
C LEU A 12 -38.99 -1.81 40.96
N SER A 13 -38.14 -1.76 41.98
CA SER A 13 -37.10 -0.77 42.20
C SER A 13 -35.99 -0.86 41.16
N LEU A 14 -35.72 0.29 40.52
CA LEU A 14 -34.42 0.84 40.12
C LEU A 14 -33.20 -0.10 40.25
N ASN A 15 -32.65 -0.51 39.12
CA ASN A 15 -31.21 -0.59 38.94
C ASN A 15 -30.82 0.39 37.83
N ILE A 16 -30.47 1.60 38.25
CA ILE A 16 -29.72 2.55 37.45
C ILE A 16 -28.27 2.07 37.45
N THR A 17 -27.84 1.42 36.38
CA THR A 17 -26.42 1.39 36.00
C THR A 17 -26.22 2.47 34.96
N TYR A 18 -25.88 3.65 35.47
CA TYR A 18 -25.44 4.81 34.71
C TYR A 18 -24.05 4.54 34.13
N VAL A 19 -23.84 5.10 32.93
CA VAL A 19 -22.57 5.59 32.37
C VAL A 19 -21.85 4.73 31.32
N LYS A 20 -22.07 5.19 30.08
CA LYS A 20 -21.10 5.41 28.99
C LYS A 20 -20.16 4.24 28.70
N ASN A 21 -20.43 3.56 27.59
CA ASN A 21 -19.35 3.21 26.68
C ASN A 21 -19.67 3.73 25.28
N ALA A 22 -18.97 4.82 24.99
CA ALA A 22 -18.48 5.24 23.68
C ALA A 22 -19.49 5.26 22.53
N THR A 23 -20.13 6.42 22.35
CA THR A 23 -20.01 7.09 21.06
C THR A 23 -18.51 7.25 20.74
N SER A 24 -17.88 6.21 20.20
CA SER A 24 -16.83 6.43 19.23
C SER A 24 -17.56 6.69 17.93
N ALA A 25 -18.09 7.91 17.77
CA ALA A 25 -18.09 8.49 16.45
C ALA A 25 -16.61 8.65 16.12
N GLU A 26 -16.02 7.56 15.62
CA GLU A 26 -14.72 7.58 14.98
C GLU A 26 -14.76 8.79 14.07
N LYS A 27 -13.83 9.71 14.28
CA LYS A 27 -13.79 10.99 13.60
C LYS A 27 -13.57 10.68 12.13
N GLN A 28 -14.67 10.44 11.40
CA GLN A 28 -14.67 9.95 10.04
C GLN A 28 -13.76 10.87 9.23
N GLU A 29 -12.62 10.35 8.80
CA GLU A 29 -11.61 11.17 8.14
C GLU A 29 -12.16 11.57 6.76
N ARG A 30 -12.80 12.72 6.70
CA ARG A 30 -13.34 13.24 5.44
C ARG A 30 -12.18 13.53 4.49
N PHE A 31 -12.31 13.08 3.24
CA PHE A 31 -11.41 13.48 2.17
C PHE A 31 -11.49 15.00 1.98
N SER A 32 -10.34 15.66 2.05
CA SER A 32 -10.17 17.06 1.68
C SER A 32 -10.40 17.25 0.19
N LEU A 33 -10.73 18.48 -0.21
CA LEU A 33 -10.91 18.79 -1.63
C LEU A 33 -9.65 18.46 -2.44
N SER A 34 -8.47 18.73 -1.90
CA SER A 34 -7.19 18.39 -2.55
C SER A 34 -7.05 16.90 -2.82
N GLU A 35 -7.42 16.03 -1.88
CA GLU A 35 -7.41 14.57 -2.07
C GLU A 35 -8.41 14.17 -3.16
N VAL A 36 -9.64 14.69 -3.09
CA VAL A 36 -10.67 14.43 -4.11
C VAL A 36 -10.22 14.88 -5.51
N CYS A 37 -9.54 16.03 -5.61
CA CYS A 37 -9.02 16.56 -6.86
C CYS A 37 -7.86 15.75 -7.43
N LYS A 38 -6.92 15.30 -6.60
CA LYS A 38 -5.85 14.37 -7.04
C LYS A 38 -6.45 13.06 -7.56
N ALA A 39 -7.43 12.51 -6.85
CA ALA A 39 -8.14 11.30 -7.26
C ALA A 39 -8.88 11.47 -8.60
N GLY A 40 -9.55 12.61 -8.78
CA GLY A 40 -10.18 13.01 -10.05
C GLY A 40 -9.19 12.98 -11.21
N LEU A 41 -8.08 13.72 -11.09
CA LEU A 41 -7.03 13.78 -12.11
C LEU A 41 -6.38 12.42 -12.36
N SER A 42 -6.13 11.66 -11.31
CA SER A 42 -5.56 10.31 -11.38
C SER A 42 -6.45 9.37 -12.20
N THR A 43 -7.76 9.41 -11.95
CA THR A 43 -8.75 8.57 -12.64
C THR A 43 -8.84 8.93 -14.12
N VAL A 44 -9.03 10.22 -14.43
CA VAL A 44 -9.23 10.68 -15.81
C VAL A 44 -7.96 10.46 -16.63
N TYR A 45 -6.81 10.95 -16.16
CA TYR A 45 -5.58 10.99 -16.93
C TYR A 45 -4.68 9.75 -16.74
N GLY A 46 -4.99 8.85 -15.81
CA GLY A 46 -4.16 7.68 -15.52
C GLY A 46 -2.80 8.09 -14.97
N ARG A 47 -2.79 8.92 -13.92
CA ARG A 47 -1.57 9.42 -13.28
C ARG A 47 -1.54 8.98 -11.83
N ASP A 48 -0.34 8.68 -11.34
CA ASP A 48 -0.15 8.32 -9.95
C ASP A 48 -0.45 9.54 -9.05
N ILE A 49 -1.13 9.32 -7.92
CA ILE A 49 -1.40 10.36 -6.93
C ILE A 49 -0.12 10.76 -6.19
N ASP A 50 0.83 9.82 -6.07
CA ASP A 50 2.07 10.04 -5.32
C ASP A 50 2.98 11.11 -5.92
N ILE A 51 2.88 11.34 -7.23
CA ILE A 51 3.63 12.40 -7.94
C ILE A 51 2.90 13.74 -7.93
N MET A 52 1.67 13.80 -7.40
CA MET A 52 0.86 15.00 -7.40
C MET A 52 1.05 15.81 -6.12
N GLU A 53 1.37 17.08 -6.31
CA GLU A 53 1.37 18.09 -5.26
C GLU A 53 0.06 18.88 -5.32
N SER A 54 -0.48 19.25 -4.15
CA SER A 54 -1.72 20.02 -4.06
C SER A 54 -1.50 21.28 -3.26
N GLN A 55 -2.05 22.39 -3.75
CA GLN A 55 -2.11 23.67 -3.08
C GLN A 55 -3.57 24.10 -3.00
N SER A 56 -4.07 24.37 -1.79
CA SER A 56 -5.40 24.99 -1.64
C SER A 56 -5.34 26.41 -2.21
N VAL A 57 -6.23 26.71 -3.16
CA VAL A 57 -6.40 28.07 -3.72
C VAL A 57 -7.57 28.77 -3.04
N SER A 58 -8.65 28.03 -2.79
CA SER A 58 -9.82 28.44 -2.01
C SER A 58 -10.58 27.21 -1.50
N ASP A 59 -11.63 27.40 -0.71
CA ASP A 59 -12.47 26.30 -0.20
C ASP A 59 -13.12 25.43 -1.29
N LYS A 60 -13.22 25.95 -2.52
CA LYS A 60 -13.83 25.26 -3.67
C LYS A 60 -12.83 24.94 -4.77
N ILE A 61 -11.58 25.41 -4.68
CA ILE A 61 -10.58 25.23 -5.74
C ILE A 61 -9.26 24.74 -5.13
N SER A 62 -8.76 23.62 -5.64
CA SER A 62 -7.42 23.11 -5.33
C SER A 62 -6.59 23.08 -6.61
N ARG A 63 -5.35 23.56 -6.54
CA ARG A 63 -4.38 23.45 -7.64
C ARG A 63 -3.58 22.18 -7.46
N ILE A 64 -3.50 21.36 -8.50
CA ILE A 64 -2.73 20.13 -8.54
C ILE A 64 -1.61 20.25 -9.57
N LYS A 65 -0.38 19.97 -9.15
CA LYS A 65 0.81 19.98 -10.02
C LYS A 65 1.50 18.63 -9.99
N TYR A 66 2.08 18.21 -11.10
CA TYR A 66 2.98 17.06 -11.13
C TYR A 66 3.98 17.15 -12.28
N ILE A 67 5.09 16.42 -12.15
CA ILE A 67 6.03 16.18 -13.24
C ILE A 67 5.76 14.78 -13.79
N ARG A 68 5.52 14.69 -15.10
CA ARG A 68 5.20 13.42 -15.75
C ARG A 68 6.47 12.56 -15.91
N ASN A 69 6.47 11.36 -15.34
CA ASN A 69 7.65 10.48 -15.31
C ASN A 69 8.15 10.04 -16.69
N GLN A 70 7.27 9.98 -17.71
CA GLN A 70 7.63 9.50 -19.04
C GLN A 70 8.53 10.48 -19.81
N ASP A 71 8.33 11.79 -19.62
CA ASP A 71 8.99 12.82 -20.43
C ASP A 71 9.46 14.06 -19.63
N GLY A 72 9.30 14.05 -18.31
CA GLY A 72 9.74 15.13 -17.43
C GLY A 72 8.92 16.43 -17.57
N LYS A 73 7.80 16.43 -18.30
CA LYS A 73 6.99 17.64 -18.46
C LYS A 73 6.22 17.95 -17.18
N SER A 74 6.29 19.21 -16.77
CA SER A 74 5.49 19.75 -15.66
C SER A 74 4.08 20.06 -16.14
N PHE A 75 3.09 19.66 -15.36
CA PHE A 75 1.70 20.00 -15.57
C PHE A 75 1.12 20.68 -14.33
N SER A 76 0.26 21.67 -14.56
CA SER A 76 -0.55 22.35 -13.53
C SER A 76 -2.03 22.35 -13.91
N TYR A 77 -2.89 21.99 -12.98
CA TYR A 77 -4.34 21.97 -13.15
C TYR A 77 -5.02 22.66 -11.96
N LEU A 78 -6.06 23.44 -12.21
CA LEU A 78 -7.02 23.81 -11.18
C LEU A 78 -8.16 22.80 -11.19
N CYS A 79 -8.53 22.31 -10.02
CA CYS A 79 -9.70 21.46 -9.83
C CYS A 79 -10.70 22.20 -8.96
N ARG A 80 -11.94 22.28 -9.43
CA ARG A 80 -13.05 22.98 -8.76
C ARG A 80 -14.16 22.00 -8.40
N LYS A 81 -14.68 22.14 -7.19
CA LYS A 81 -15.88 21.43 -6.75
C LYS A 81 -17.13 22.20 -7.22
N GLU A 82 -17.81 21.65 -8.22
CA GLU A 82 -19.02 22.25 -8.80
C GLU A 82 -20.24 22.02 -7.91
N THR A 83 -20.38 20.78 -7.41
CA THR A 83 -21.49 20.36 -6.55
C THR A 83 -20.98 19.49 -5.41
N LEU A 84 -21.88 18.89 -4.62
CA LEU A 84 -21.50 17.95 -3.57
C LEU A 84 -20.81 16.69 -4.10
N SER A 85 -20.97 16.34 -5.38
CA SER A 85 -20.49 15.10 -5.99
C SER A 85 -19.83 15.27 -7.36
N ARG A 86 -19.60 16.50 -7.85
CA ARG A 86 -19.02 16.75 -9.17
C ARG A 86 -17.81 17.67 -9.13
N LEU A 87 -16.81 17.36 -9.94
CA LEU A 87 -15.62 18.17 -10.18
C LEU A 87 -15.58 18.73 -11.61
N SER A 88 -14.87 19.85 -11.77
CA SER A 88 -14.38 20.34 -13.06
C SER A 88 -12.88 20.63 -12.99
N ILE A 89 -12.21 20.58 -14.14
CA ILE A 89 -10.75 20.73 -14.25
C ILE A 89 -10.43 21.83 -15.26
N PHE A 90 -9.48 22.70 -14.91
CA PHE A 90 -8.89 23.68 -15.80
C PHE A 90 -7.41 23.34 -15.98
N ASP A 91 -7.00 23.08 -17.22
CA ASP A 91 -5.60 22.77 -17.57
C ASP A 91 -4.81 24.07 -17.76
N GLU A 92 -4.00 24.47 -16.78
CA GLU A 92 -3.23 25.72 -16.83
C GLU A 92 -2.09 25.68 -17.87
N ASN A 93 -1.89 24.55 -18.57
CA ASN A 93 -0.85 24.39 -19.58
C ASN A 93 -1.37 24.67 -21.01
N LEU A 94 -2.67 24.90 -21.18
CA LEU A 94 -3.28 25.24 -22.47
C LEU A 94 -3.58 26.75 -22.53
N THR A 95 -3.29 27.39 -23.67
CA THR A 95 -3.55 28.82 -23.89
C THR A 95 -5.04 29.17 -23.87
N ASP A 96 -5.89 28.28 -24.37
CA ASP A 96 -7.34 28.46 -24.46
C ASP A 96 -8.09 27.50 -23.54
N ALA A 97 -7.52 27.27 -22.35
CA ALA A 97 -8.09 26.40 -21.35
C ALA A 97 -9.48 26.88 -20.89
N ARG A 98 -10.36 25.91 -20.61
CA ARG A 98 -11.66 26.11 -19.99
C ARG A 98 -11.85 25.13 -18.84
N TRP A 99 -12.93 25.29 -18.09
CA TRP A 99 -13.33 24.34 -17.06
C TRP A 99 -14.00 23.12 -17.70
N TYR A 100 -13.21 22.09 -17.98
CA TYR A 100 -13.71 20.80 -18.47
C TYR A 100 -14.55 20.12 -17.38
N GLY A 101 -15.76 19.68 -17.74
CA GLY A 101 -16.74 19.08 -16.82
C GLY A 101 -17.62 20.09 -16.09
N ALA A 102 -17.46 21.40 -16.35
CA ALA A 102 -18.44 22.39 -15.91
C ALA A 102 -19.71 22.34 -16.78
N ASP A 103 -19.52 22.27 -18.10
CA ASP A 103 -20.56 21.97 -19.07
C ASP A 103 -21.00 20.51 -18.92
N LEU A 104 -22.30 20.26 -18.93
CA LEU A 104 -22.87 18.92 -18.81
C LEU A 104 -22.71 18.09 -20.09
N ALA A 105 -22.37 18.73 -21.21
CA ALA A 105 -22.03 18.05 -22.47
C ALA A 105 -20.61 17.43 -22.47
N ASP A 106 -19.74 17.83 -21.54
CA ASP A 106 -18.40 17.24 -21.38
C ASP A 106 -18.44 15.87 -20.70
N SER A 107 -17.30 15.18 -20.66
CA SER A 107 -17.10 14.12 -19.66
C SER A 107 -17.20 14.70 -18.24
N GLN A 108 -17.91 13.99 -17.38
CA GLN A 108 -18.24 14.38 -16.01
C GLN A 108 -17.43 13.56 -15.01
N ILE A 109 -16.86 14.23 -14.02
CA ILE A 109 -16.11 13.57 -12.95
C ILE A 109 -16.94 13.60 -11.68
N PHE A 110 -17.47 12.43 -11.31
CA PHE A 110 -18.23 12.25 -10.09
C PHE A 110 -17.36 11.72 -8.97
N PHE A 111 -17.67 12.12 -7.74
CA PHE A 111 -17.07 11.55 -6.54
C PHE A 111 -18.11 11.28 -5.47
N SER A 112 -17.87 10.24 -4.68
CA SER A 112 -18.66 9.89 -3.50
C SER A 112 -17.78 9.34 -2.41
N THR A 113 -18.10 9.65 -1.15
CA THR A 113 -17.42 9.09 0.01
C THR A 113 -18.39 8.22 0.80
N THR A 114 -18.04 6.97 1.07
CA THR A 114 -18.82 6.05 1.90
C THR A 114 -17.85 5.15 2.66
N ASN A 115 -18.02 4.99 3.97
CA ASN A 115 -17.17 4.15 4.84
C ASN A 115 -15.65 4.39 4.63
N ASP A 116 -15.23 5.67 4.60
CA ASP A 116 -13.83 6.09 4.40
C ASP A 116 -13.21 5.69 3.05
N VAL A 117 -14.07 5.32 2.11
CA VAL A 117 -13.70 5.02 0.74
C VAL A 117 -14.19 6.14 -0.17
N LEU A 118 -13.26 6.73 -0.91
CA LEU A 118 -13.52 7.69 -1.98
C LEU A 118 -13.63 6.95 -3.30
N THR A 119 -14.79 7.00 -3.94
CA THR A 119 -14.97 6.50 -5.31
C THR A 119 -14.98 7.67 -6.27
N ILE A 120 -14.20 7.60 -7.34
CA ILE A 120 -14.22 8.53 -8.47
C ILE A 120 -14.75 7.81 -9.70
N LYS A 121 -15.65 8.47 -10.44
CA LYS A 121 -16.16 7.98 -11.72
C LYS A 121 -15.98 9.04 -12.80
N ASP A 122 -15.38 8.65 -13.92
CA ASP A 122 -15.37 9.42 -15.15
C ASP A 122 -16.52 8.93 -16.04
N VAL A 123 -17.43 9.83 -16.41
CA VAL A 123 -18.69 9.51 -17.07
C VAL A 123 -18.87 10.36 -18.31
N ASN A 124 -19.06 9.75 -19.47
CA ASN A 124 -19.33 10.46 -20.72
C ASN A 124 -20.63 9.93 -21.34
N ASN A 125 -21.55 10.83 -21.72
CA ASN A 125 -22.86 10.47 -22.29
C ASN A 125 -23.64 9.40 -21.48
N GLY A 126 -23.53 9.43 -20.15
CA GLY A 126 -24.19 8.49 -19.25
C GLY A 126 -23.47 7.15 -19.06
N GLU A 127 -22.38 6.89 -19.80
CA GLU A 127 -21.55 5.70 -19.64
C GLU A 127 -20.37 5.97 -18.71
N VAL A 128 -20.10 5.05 -17.79
CA VAL A 128 -18.93 5.11 -16.92
C VAL A 128 -17.71 4.64 -17.69
N LEU A 129 -16.82 5.57 -18.04
CA LEU A 129 -15.57 5.27 -18.74
C LEU A 129 -14.52 4.65 -17.81
N LYS A 130 -14.41 5.18 -16.59
CA LYS A 130 -13.46 4.72 -15.57
C LYS A 130 -14.03 4.85 -14.17
N THR A 131 -13.66 3.93 -13.29
CA THR A 131 -13.94 4.01 -11.85
C THR A 131 -12.69 3.63 -11.08
N ASN A 132 -12.24 4.52 -10.20
CA ASN A 132 -11.17 4.23 -9.25
C ASN A 132 -11.66 4.44 -7.82
N ILE A 133 -11.03 3.71 -6.90
CA ILE A 133 -11.37 3.71 -5.49
C ILE A 133 -10.11 4.06 -4.71
N TYR A 134 -10.25 4.94 -3.72
CA TYR A 134 -9.17 5.46 -2.89
C TYR A 134 -9.55 5.43 -1.42
N THR A 135 -8.54 5.24 -0.58
CA THR A 135 -8.55 5.33 0.88
C THR A 135 -7.67 6.49 1.32
N LYS A 136 -7.70 6.85 2.60
CA LYS A 136 -6.83 7.89 3.15
C LYS A 136 -5.33 7.59 2.98
N ASN A 137 -4.96 6.31 2.99
CA ASN A 137 -3.57 5.88 2.83
C ASN A 137 -2.98 6.19 1.45
N ASP A 138 -3.83 6.33 0.43
CA ASP A 138 -3.42 6.65 -0.94
C ASP A 138 -2.94 8.09 -1.11
N PHE A 139 -3.23 8.96 -0.14
CA PHE A 139 -2.86 10.39 -0.18
C PHE A 139 -1.67 10.76 0.71
N ILE A 140 -1.11 9.77 1.41
CA ILE A 140 0.12 9.96 2.20
C ILE A 140 1.28 10.07 1.20
N PRO A 141 1.92 11.27 1.06
CA PRO A 141 2.91 11.51 0.01
C PRO A 141 4.05 10.50 0.06
N MET A 142 4.49 10.01 -1.09
CA MET A 142 5.65 9.13 -1.19
C MET A 142 6.89 9.71 -0.50
N THR A 143 7.07 11.03 -0.37
CA THR A 143 8.18 11.68 0.37
C THR A 143 8.05 11.63 1.90
N LYS A 144 6.82 11.49 2.43
CA LYS A 144 6.55 11.14 3.83
C LYS A 144 6.58 9.63 4.07
N LYS A 145 6.24 8.81 3.06
CA LYS A 145 6.55 7.36 3.05
C LYS A 145 8.08 7.14 3.00
N THR A 146 8.84 7.91 2.20
CA THR A 146 10.28 7.69 1.93
C THR A 146 11.28 8.37 2.86
N LYS A 147 10.88 9.32 3.72
CA LYS A 147 11.73 9.65 4.89
C LYS A 147 11.65 8.57 5.98
N GLU A 148 10.68 7.67 5.91
CA GLU A 148 10.60 6.46 6.74
C GLU A 148 11.05 5.19 5.97
N ASP A 149 10.97 5.10 4.63
CA ASP A 149 11.05 3.83 3.86
C ASP A 149 12.42 3.30 3.40
N ALA A 150 13.52 4.06 3.42
CA ALA A 150 14.84 3.40 3.40
C ALA A 150 15.02 2.56 4.70
N GLY A 151 14.37 3.02 5.77
CA GLY A 151 14.04 2.25 6.95
C GLY A 151 12.95 1.23 6.64
N GLY A 152 11.77 1.57 6.13
CA GLY A 152 10.59 0.71 5.96
C GLY A 152 10.78 -0.62 5.24
N ILE A 153 11.32 -0.65 4.01
CA ILE A 153 11.54 -1.93 3.32
C ILE A 153 12.58 -2.78 4.05
N ASN A 154 13.73 -2.18 4.39
CA ASN A 154 14.76 -2.89 5.16
C ASN A 154 14.26 -3.27 6.56
N ASN A 155 13.39 -2.49 7.20
CA ASN A 155 12.84 -2.73 8.53
C ASN A 155 11.83 -3.86 8.46
N TRP A 156 10.99 -3.88 7.43
CA TRP A 156 10.09 -4.98 7.18
C TRP A 156 10.87 -6.25 6.88
N LEU A 157 11.87 -6.21 5.98
CA LEU A 157 12.73 -7.36 5.67
C LEU A 157 13.55 -7.81 6.89
N ASN A 158 14.01 -6.88 7.73
CA ASN A 158 14.67 -7.16 9.01
C ASN A 158 13.71 -7.86 9.97
N LYS A 159 12.49 -7.35 10.12
CA LYS A 159 11.47 -7.95 10.96
C LYS A 159 11.09 -9.35 10.45
N TYR A 160 10.78 -9.47 9.17
CA TYR A 160 10.49 -10.73 8.48
C TYR A 160 11.63 -11.74 8.67
N GLY A 161 12.87 -11.33 8.39
CA GLY A 161 14.06 -12.16 8.57
C GLY A 161 14.23 -12.62 10.02
N HIS A 162 14.05 -11.73 11.00
CA HIS A 162 14.10 -12.06 12.42
C HIS A 162 13.00 -13.04 12.85
N GLU A 163 11.75 -12.84 12.41
CA GLU A 163 10.63 -13.71 12.75
C GLU A 163 10.82 -15.11 12.16
N LYS A 164 11.10 -15.20 10.86
CA LYS A 164 11.31 -16.47 10.16
C LYS A 164 12.58 -17.20 10.61
N SER A 165 13.61 -16.49 11.06
CA SER A 165 14.85 -17.11 11.53
C SER A 165 14.62 -18.12 12.67
N LYS A 166 13.63 -17.86 13.53
CA LYS A 166 13.23 -18.77 14.61
C LYS A 166 12.62 -20.06 14.08
N GLU A 167 11.70 -19.93 13.12
CA GLU A 167 11.00 -21.05 12.48
C GLU A 167 11.98 -21.92 11.68
N TRP A 168 12.84 -21.28 10.88
CA TRP A 168 13.82 -21.92 10.04
C TRP A 168 15.07 -22.40 10.78
N ARG A 169 15.18 -22.09 12.08
CA ARG A 169 16.33 -22.42 12.94
C ARG A 169 17.66 -21.92 12.40
N VAL A 170 17.64 -20.73 11.80
CA VAL A 170 18.84 -20.00 11.34
C VAL A 170 18.98 -18.72 12.16
N LYS A 171 20.15 -18.08 12.14
CA LYS A 171 20.36 -16.77 12.76
C LYS A 171 20.29 -15.70 11.68
N TYR A 172 19.33 -14.80 11.79
CA TYR A 172 19.30 -13.60 10.94
C TYR A 172 20.48 -12.67 11.23
N ILE A 173 21.03 -12.06 10.18
CA ILE A 173 22.13 -11.08 10.27
C ILE A 173 21.61 -9.69 9.89
N GLU A 174 21.19 -9.51 8.63
CA GLU A 174 20.81 -8.20 8.08
C GLU A 174 20.08 -8.35 6.74
N SER A 175 19.42 -7.26 6.33
CA SER A 175 18.90 -7.06 4.98
C SER A 175 19.61 -5.88 4.36
N ILE A 176 20.06 -6.04 3.13
CA ILE A 176 20.71 -4.97 2.37
C ILE A 176 20.09 -4.86 0.98
N GLN A 177 19.92 -3.63 0.49
CA GLN A 177 19.59 -3.39 -0.91
C GLN A 177 20.88 -3.53 -1.72
N THR A 178 20.93 -4.51 -2.62
CA THR A 178 22.11 -4.76 -3.46
C THR A 178 22.03 -4.01 -4.79
N MET A 179 20.82 -3.69 -5.25
CA MET A 179 20.58 -2.93 -6.48
C MET A 179 19.24 -2.19 -6.41
N ASN A 180 19.17 -0.99 -6.98
CA ASN A 180 17.93 -0.20 -7.06
C ASN A 180 17.48 0.00 -8.52
N LYS A 181 18.44 0.13 -9.45
CA LYS A 181 18.19 0.27 -10.90
C LYS A 181 19.18 -0.60 -11.68
N PRO A 182 18.79 -1.24 -12.80
CA PRO A 182 17.47 -1.20 -13.44
C PRO A 182 16.43 -2.10 -12.75
N VAL A 183 16.85 -2.94 -11.81
CA VAL A 183 16.01 -3.83 -11.01
C VAL A 183 16.22 -3.56 -9.53
N ASN A 184 15.15 -3.65 -8.76
CA ASN A 184 15.12 -3.47 -7.32
C ASN A 184 15.38 -4.80 -6.61
N VAL A 185 16.58 -4.95 -6.04
CA VAL A 185 17.09 -6.21 -5.51
C VAL A 185 17.56 -6.05 -4.07
N TYR A 186 17.12 -6.97 -3.22
CA TYR A 186 17.53 -7.07 -1.82
C TYR A 186 18.20 -8.42 -1.53
N MET A 187 19.01 -8.45 -0.48
CA MET A 187 19.62 -9.67 0.05
C MET A 187 19.39 -9.75 1.55
N LEU A 188 18.85 -10.89 2.01
CA LEU A 188 18.75 -11.24 3.43
C LEU A 188 19.85 -12.23 3.77
N ARG A 189 20.65 -11.90 4.79
CA ARG A 189 21.76 -12.73 5.24
C ARG A 189 21.41 -13.50 6.49
N PHE A 190 21.79 -14.78 6.48
CA PHE A 190 21.58 -15.70 7.58
C PHE A 190 22.88 -16.45 7.90
N ASN A 191 23.04 -16.85 9.16
CA ASN A 191 24.09 -17.76 9.62
C ASN A 191 23.47 -19.04 10.19
N THR A 192 24.07 -20.19 9.91
CA THR A 192 23.57 -21.48 10.39
C THR A 192 24.68 -22.38 10.92
N SER A 193 24.30 -23.29 11.81
CA SER A 193 25.09 -24.45 12.24
C SER A 193 24.44 -25.78 11.83
N ASP A 194 23.29 -25.74 11.15
CA ASP A 194 22.60 -26.95 10.68
C ASP A 194 23.35 -27.57 9.49
N LYS A 195 23.83 -28.80 9.68
CA LYS A 195 24.54 -29.59 8.66
C LYS A 195 23.74 -29.77 7.37
N LYS A 196 22.40 -29.70 7.42
CA LYS A 196 21.53 -29.79 6.24
C LYS A 196 21.62 -28.54 5.35
N LEU A 197 22.07 -27.42 5.89
CA LEU A 197 22.23 -26.14 5.20
C LEU A 197 23.71 -25.78 4.97
N LEU A 198 24.62 -26.75 5.13
CA LEU A 198 26.03 -26.60 4.77
C LEU A 198 26.28 -27.17 3.38
N THR A 199 27.24 -26.64 2.66
CA THR A 199 27.64 -27.18 1.35
C THR A 199 28.55 -28.38 1.54
N LEU A 200 28.29 -29.47 0.82
CA LEU A 200 29.20 -30.60 0.76
C LEU A 200 30.44 -30.23 -0.07
N PRO A 201 31.65 -30.53 0.40
CA PRO A 201 32.88 -30.23 -0.33
C PRO A 201 33.01 -31.06 -1.62
N ASN A 202 33.93 -30.66 -2.50
CA ASN A 202 34.31 -31.37 -3.71
C ASN A 202 33.18 -31.61 -4.74
N ALA A 203 32.13 -30.79 -4.74
CA ALA A 203 31.03 -30.89 -5.70
C ALA A 203 31.45 -30.65 -7.17
N ASP A 204 32.65 -30.11 -7.40
CA ASP A 204 33.30 -30.01 -8.72
C ASP A 204 33.81 -31.36 -9.24
N LYS A 205 33.98 -32.35 -8.35
CA LYS A 205 34.54 -33.68 -8.66
C LYS A 205 33.65 -34.84 -8.25
N ASP A 206 32.66 -34.60 -7.39
CA ASP A 206 31.69 -35.59 -6.89
C ASP A 206 30.26 -35.17 -7.28
N SER A 207 29.69 -35.88 -8.25
CA SER A 207 28.32 -35.64 -8.72
C SER A 207 27.27 -35.86 -7.65
N THR A 208 27.49 -36.78 -6.70
CA THR A 208 26.56 -37.00 -5.58
C THR A 208 26.59 -35.83 -4.61
N ALA A 209 27.77 -35.23 -4.37
CA ALA A 209 27.89 -34.02 -3.58
C ALA A 209 27.24 -32.81 -4.28
N TYR A 210 27.41 -32.70 -5.60
CA TYR A 210 26.74 -31.68 -6.42
C TYR A 210 25.22 -31.77 -6.32
N ASP A 211 24.64 -32.93 -6.60
CA ASP A 211 23.17 -33.14 -6.58
C ASP A 211 22.59 -32.86 -5.20
N LYS A 212 23.28 -33.28 -4.14
CA LYS A 212 22.88 -32.98 -2.76
C LYS A 212 22.92 -31.48 -2.46
N ASN A 213 23.90 -30.74 -2.98
CA ASN A 213 23.98 -29.30 -2.80
C ASN A 213 22.85 -28.58 -3.57
N ILE A 214 22.57 -28.98 -4.80
CA ILE A 214 21.43 -28.46 -5.58
C ILE A 214 20.12 -28.70 -4.82
N LEU A 215 19.89 -29.92 -4.34
CA LEU A 215 18.68 -30.25 -3.57
C LEU A 215 18.55 -29.42 -2.29
N ARG A 216 19.66 -29.12 -1.61
CA ARG A 216 19.68 -28.25 -0.42
C ARG A 216 19.30 -26.81 -0.78
N ILE A 217 19.82 -26.28 -1.89
CA ILE A 217 19.49 -24.94 -2.39
C ILE A 217 18.01 -24.87 -2.77
N THR A 218 17.48 -25.83 -3.53
CA THR A 218 16.07 -25.83 -3.93
C THR A 218 15.14 -25.91 -2.73
N LYS A 219 15.42 -26.82 -1.78
CA LYS A 219 14.62 -26.89 -0.54
C LYS A 219 14.67 -25.59 0.24
N TRP A 220 15.85 -24.98 0.37
CA TRP A 220 15.98 -23.69 1.05
C TRP A 220 15.22 -22.58 0.32
N GLN A 221 15.28 -22.55 -1.01
CA GLN A 221 14.55 -21.60 -1.84
C GLN A 221 13.04 -21.73 -1.62
N ASP A 222 12.50 -22.95 -1.59
CA ASP A 222 11.08 -23.20 -1.33
C ASP A 222 10.66 -22.73 0.07
N PHE A 223 11.50 -22.96 1.09
CA PHE A 223 11.26 -22.47 2.45
C PHE A 223 11.34 -20.94 2.54
N PHE A 224 12.30 -20.33 1.85
CA PHE A 224 12.55 -18.90 1.88
C PHE A 224 11.48 -18.10 1.14
N CYS A 225 11.06 -18.58 -0.03
CA CYS A 225 10.08 -17.95 -0.93
C CYS A 225 8.63 -18.11 -0.46
N THR A 226 8.34 -17.64 0.74
CA THR A 226 6.99 -17.69 1.31
C THR A 226 6.00 -16.84 0.50
N GLN A 227 4.72 -17.17 0.60
CA GLN A 227 3.66 -16.35 0.01
C GLN A 227 3.64 -14.93 0.57
N GLU A 228 3.92 -14.77 1.87
CA GLU A 228 4.03 -13.48 2.54
C GLU A 228 5.13 -12.60 1.90
N LEU A 229 6.32 -13.17 1.69
CA LEU A 229 7.43 -12.48 1.03
C LEU A 229 7.07 -12.09 -0.40
N ARG A 230 6.42 -13.00 -1.15
CA ARG A 230 5.99 -12.73 -2.53
C ARG A 230 4.94 -11.62 -2.61
N SER A 231 3.93 -11.64 -1.74
CA SER A 231 2.94 -10.56 -1.68
C SER A 231 3.61 -9.21 -1.38
N TYR A 232 4.53 -9.18 -0.42
CA TYR A 232 5.29 -7.98 -0.08
C TYR A 232 6.15 -7.48 -1.25
N MET A 233 6.79 -8.40 -1.99
CA MET A 233 7.56 -8.06 -3.20
C MET A 233 6.68 -7.42 -4.27
N ILE A 234 5.45 -7.91 -4.49
CA ILE A 234 4.49 -7.35 -5.46
C ILE A 234 4.10 -5.92 -5.03
N GLU A 235 3.68 -5.76 -3.77
CA GLU A 235 3.23 -4.47 -3.22
C GLU A 235 4.32 -3.39 -3.30
N ASN A 236 5.56 -3.78 -3.05
CA ASN A 236 6.70 -2.86 -2.95
C ASN A 236 7.57 -2.82 -4.23
N LYS A 237 7.11 -3.46 -5.32
CA LYS A 237 7.82 -3.50 -6.61
C LYS A 237 9.29 -3.95 -6.44
N ILE A 238 9.50 -5.01 -5.67
CA ILE A 238 10.80 -5.66 -5.50
C ILE A 238 10.90 -6.77 -6.53
N ASP A 239 11.82 -6.63 -7.49
CA ASP A 239 11.98 -7.59 -8.58
C ASP A 239 12.56 -8.91 -8.08
N MET A 240 13.47 -8.84 -7.10
CA MET A 240 14.24 -9.99 -6.66
C MET A 240 14.69 -9.86 -5.20
N ILE A 241 14.60 -10.96 -4.46
CA ILE A 241 15.20 -11.05 -3.13
C ILE A 241 16.08 -12.30 -3.05
N HIS A 242 17.35 -12.12 -2.69
CA HIS A 242 18.28 -13.20 -2.42
C HIS A 242 18.29 -13.56 -0.93
N SER A 243 18.51 -14.84 -0.65
CA SER A 243 18.85 -15.34 0.68
C SER A 243 20.27 -15.90 0.65
N GLU A 244 21.16 -15.33 1.46
CA GLU A 244 22.52 -15.84 1.66
C GLU A 244 22.58 -16.67 2.94
N ILE A 245 23.01 -17.92 2.83
CA ILE A 245 23.31 -18.77 3.99
C ILE A 245 24.82 -18.85 4.18
N SER A 246 25.27 -18.49 5.38
CA SER A 246 26.67 -18.58 5.79
C SER A 246 26.85 -19.49 7.01
N SER A 247 28.06 -19.99 7.19
CA SER A 247 28.48 -20.68 8.41
C SER A 247 29.93 -20.33 8.70
N ASN A 248 30.23 -19.90 9.93
CA ASN A 248 31.57 -19.43 10.32
C ASN A 248 32.15 -18.37 9.34
N LYS A 249 31.31 -17.42 8.91
CA LYS A 249 31.63 -16.37 7.92
C LYS A 249 31.97 -16.88 6.51
N LYS A 250 31.80 -18.16 6.23
CA LYS A 250 31.92 -18.73 4.88
C LYS A 250 30.53 -18.92 4.27
N MET A 251 30.31 -18.32 3.12
CA MET A 251 29.10 -18.53 2.31
C MET A 251 28.96 -20.03 1.99
N GLN A 252 27.75 -20.57 2.19
CA GLN A 252 27.39 -21.93 1.83
C GLN A 252 26.69 -21.92 0.47
N PHE A 253 25.57 -21.22 0.36
CA PHE A 253 24.84 -21.05 -0.89
C PHE A 253 23.90 -19.84 -0.84
N ILE A 254 23.42 -19.45 -2.02
CA ILE A 254 22.44 -18.38 -2.23
C ILE A 254 21.19 -19.01 -2.86
N ALA A 255 20.02 -18.64 -2.34
CA ALA A 255 18.74 -18.90 -2.99
C ALA A 255 18.10 -17.59 -3.45
N THR A 256 17.27 -17.65 -4.50
CA THR A 256 16.69 -16.46 -5.11
C THR A 256 15.17 -16.58 -5.17
N CYS A 257 14.48 -15.56 -4.67
CA CYS A 257 13.07 -15.34 -4.91
C CYS A 257 12.89 -14.32 -6.01
N LEU A 258 12.27 -14.76 -7.11
CA LEU A 258 11.95 -13.91 -8.25
C LEU A 258 10.47 -13.55 -8.20
N LEU A 259 10.17 -12.30 -8.51
CA LEU A 259 8.83 -11.89 -8.88
C LEU A 259 8.56 -12.47 -10.28
N ASN A 260 7.88 -13.62 -10.36
CA ASN A 260 7.43 -14.13 -11.65
C ASN A 260 6.43 -13.10 -12.23
N LYS A 261 6.79 -12.50 -13.36
CA LYS A 261 5.90 -11.61 -14.13
C LYS A 261 4.85 -12.41 -14.88
#